data_AF-A0A0N8WIA2-F1
#
_entry.id   AF-A0A0N8WIA2-F1
#
_cell.length_a   1.000
_cell.length_b   1.000
_cell.length_c   1.000
_cell.angle_alpha   90.00
_cell.angle_beta   90.00
_cell.angle_gamma   90.00
#
_symmetry.space_group_name_H-M   'P 1'
#
loop_
_entity.id
_entity.type
_entity.pdbx_description
1 polymer ?
#
loop_
_entity_poly.entity_id
_entity_poly.type
_entity_poly.pdbx_seq_one_letter_code
_entity_poly.pdbx_strand_id
1 'polypeptide(L)'
;MRRDVLLLGEMIEAADQAQRLTEGITIGDLEADRQRRDALLWNFTVLGEAASQLSDEGWSAAAWTSVMTGARSRPRMPESQ
;
A
#
# COMPACT_ATOMS: atom_id res chain seq x y z
N MET A 1 3.26 19.83 -1.33
CA MET A 1 1.78 19.73 -1.23
C MET A 1 1.13 18.84 -2.31
N ARG A 2 0.88 19.28 -3.57
CA ARG A 2 0.20 18.41 -4.58
C ARG A 2 1.01 17.15 -4.92
N ARG A 3 2.34 17.24 -4.94
CA ARG A 3 3.25 16.11 -5.16
C ARG A 3 3.16 15.08 -4.02
N ASP A 4 3.19 15.51 -2.76
CA ASP A 4 3.10 14.60 -1.61
C ASP A 4 1.77 13.84 -1.59
N VAL A 5 0.67 14.48 -2.02
CA VAL A 5 -0.64 13.81 -2.16
C VAL A 5 -0.57 12.66 -3.17
N LEU A 6 0.14 12.85 -4.29
CA LEU A 6 0.31 11.79 -5.30
C LEU A 6 1.18 10.65 -4.77
N LEU A 7 2.30 10.97 -4.12
CA LEU A 7 3.20 9.98 -3.51
C LEU A 7 2.47 9.16 -2.43
N LEU A 8 1.63 9.79 -1.60
CA LEU A 8 0.80 9.06 -0.65
C LEU A 8 -0.23 8.16 -1.34
N GLY A 9 -0.79 8.59 -2.48
CA GLY A 9 -1.64 7.74 -3.31
C GLY A 9 -0.90 6.48 -3.76
N GLU A 10 0.30 6.63 -4.29
CA GLU A 10 1.16 5.52 -4.72
C GLU A 10 1.50 4.58 -3.55
N MET A 11 1.83 5.13 -2.38
CA MET A 11 2.09 4.33 -1.17
C MET A 11 0.85 3.53 -0.74
N ILE A 12 -0.34 4.12 -0.79
CA ILE A 12 -1.60 3.44 -0.44
C ILE A 12 -1.88 2.30 -1.42
N GLU A 13 -1.70 2.54 -2.71
CA GLU A 13 -1.90 1.52 -3.75
C GLU A 13 -0.91 0.35 -3.60
N ALA A 14 0.37 0.64 -3.39
CA ALA A 14 1.40 -0.38 -3.18
C ALA A 14 1.13 -1.20 -1.90
N ALA A 15 0.68 -0.55 -0.81
CA ALA A 15 0.33 -1.22 0.43
C ALA A 15 -0.92 -2.12 0.27
N ASP A 16 -1.96 -1.63 -0.40
CA ASP A 16 -3.18 -2.41 -0.69
C ASP A 16 -2.86 -3.64 -1.56
N GLN A 17 -2.01 -3.48 -2.57
CA GLN A 17 -1.58 -4.60 -3.41
C GLN A 17 -0.72 -5.61 -2.63
N ALA A 18 0.22 -5.15 -1.79
CA ALA A 18 0.99 -6.03 -0.91
C ALA A 18 0.10 -6.82 0.05
N GLN A 19 -0.94 -6.19 0.60
CA GLN A 19 -1.93 -6.85 1.45
C GLN A 19 -2.68 -7.94 0.66
N ARG A 20 -3.17 -7.65 -0.55
CA ARG A 20 -3.87 -8.64 -1.39
C ARG A 20 -3.00 -9.83 -1.77
N LEU A 21 -1.69 -9.62 -1.96
CA LEU A 21 -0.75 -10.69 -2.25
C LEU A 21 -0.50 -11.63 -1.07
N THR A 22 -0.79 -11.18 0.16
CA THR A 22 -0.53 -11.94 1.40
C THR A 22 -1.81 -12.38 2.12
N GLU A 23 -2.97 -11.88 1.69
CA GLU A 23 -4.26 -12.22 2.27
C GLU A 23 -4.60 -13.71 2.09
N GLY A 24 -4.86 -14.41 3.20
CA GLY A 24 -5.21 -15.83 3.19
C GLY A 24 -4.06 -16.78 2.82
N ILE A 25 -2.83 -16.27 2.69
CA ILE A 25 -1.65 -17.03 2.26
C ILE A 25 -0.79 -17.39 3.48
N THR A 26 -0.28 -18.62 3.54
CA THR A 26 0.70 -19.01 4.57
C THR A 26 2.13 -18.62 4.17
N ILE A 27 3.06 -18.62 5.12
CA ILE A 27 4.49 -18.37 4.81
C ILE A 27 5.02 -19.40 3.82
N GLY A 28 4.64 -20.68 3.94
CA GLY A 28 5.08 -21.73 3.02
C GLY A 28 4.57 -21.53 1.60
N ASP A 29 3.31 -21.09 1.44
CA ASP A 29 2.74 -20.76 0.13
C ASP A 29 3.47 -19.57 -0.51
N LEU A 30 3.84 -18.57 0.30
CA LEU A 30 4.62 -17.43 -0.17
C LEU A 30 6.05 -17.84 -0.56
N GLU A 31 6.70 -18.72 0.20
CA GLU A 31 8.04 -19.22 -0.13
C GLU A 31 8.07 -20.01 -1.44
N ALA A 32 7.05 -20.84 -1.66
CA ALA A 32 6.89 -21.67 -2.86
C ALA A 32 6.54 -20.86 -4.12
N ASP A 33 5.95 -19.68 -3.98
CA ASP A 33 5.56 -18.80 -5.09
C ASP A 33 6.54 -17.65 -5.28
N ARG A 34 7.53 -17.87 -6.16
CA ARG A 34 8.53 -16.85 -6.52
C ARG A 34 7.88 -15.60 -7.13
N GLN A 35 6.89 -15.77 -8.01
CA GLN A 35 6.29 -14.64 -8.71
C GLN A 35 5.54 -13.72 -7.72
N ARG A 36 4.81 -14.31 -6.78
CA ARG A 36 4.17 -13.56 -5.69
C ARG A 36 5.19 -12.84 -4.81
N ARG A 37 6.30 -13.49 -4.47
CA ARG A 37 7.39 -12.84 -3.72
C ARG A 37 8.01 -11.67 -4.47
N ASP A 38 8.29 -11.83 -5.76
CA ASP A 38 8.85 -10.77 -6.59
C ASP A 38 7.87 -9.59 -6.69
N ALA A 39 6.57 -9.88 -6.83
CA ALA A 39 5.52 -8.86 -6.77
C ALA A 39 5.44 -8.16 -5.41
N LEU A 40 5.60 -8.89 -4.31
CA LEU A 40 5.61 -8.31 -2.95
C LEU A 40 6.84 -7.41 -2.74
N LEU A 41 8.02 -7.87 -3.16
CA LEU A 41 9.26 -7.11 -3.11
C LEU A 41 9.16 -5.83 -3.95
N TRP A 42 8.53 -5.91 -5.14
CA TRP A 42 8.27 -4.73 -5.96
C TRP A 42 7.40 -3.69 -5.24
N ASN A 43 6.31 -4.12 -4.58
CA ASN A 43 5.46 -3.19 -3.82
C ASN A 43 6.23 -2.52 -2.67
N PHE A 44 7.14 -3.24 -2.00
CA PHE A 44 8.01 -2.62 -0.99
C PHE A 44 9.00 -1.62 -1.57
N THR A 45 9.56 -1.89 -2.75
CA THR A 45 10.41 -0.93 -3.46
C THR A 45 9.66 0.35 -3.77
N VAL A 46 8.46 0.25 -4.37
CA VAL A 46 7.60 1.42 -4.68
C VAL A 46 7.26 2.20 -3.42
N LEU A 47 6.89 1.51 -2.33
CA LEU A 47 6.54 2.15 -1.06
C LEU A 47 7.74 2.91 -0.48
N GLY A 48 8.93 2.31 -0.47
CA GLY A 48 10.15 2.95 0.03
C GLY A 48 10.58 4.13 -0.82
N GLU A 49 10.50 4.00 -2.14
CA GLU A 49 10.83 5.07 -3.08
C GLU A 49 9.88 6.27 -2.92
N ALA A 50 8.57 6.03 -2.86
CA ALA A 50 7.58 7.09 -2.66
C ALA A 50 7.75 7.76 -1.29
N ALA A 51 8.00 6.97 -0.23
CA ALA A 51 8.26 7.51 1.11
C ALA A 51 9.51 8.40 1.15
N SER A 52 10.58 8.04 0.43
CA SER A 52 11.82 8.83 0.36
C SER A 52 11.66 10.20 -0.34
N GLN A 53 10.56 10.39 -1.07
CA GLN A 53 10.29 11.59 -1.86
C GLN A 53 9.26 12.51 -1.21
N LEU A 54 8.68 12.11 -0.07
CA LEU A 54 7.82 12.97 0.72
C LEU A 54 8.64 14.15 1.27
N SER A 55 8.07 15.34 1.20
CA SER A 55 8.68 16.51 1.83
C SER A 55 8.65 16.40 3.36
N ASP A 56 9.65 16.98 4.03
CA ASP A 56 9.70 17.11 5.50
C ASP A 56 8.58 17.98 6.08
N GLU A 57 7.80 18.63 5.20
CA GLU A 57 6.60 19.37 5.53
C GLU A 57 5.52 18.39 6.03
N GLY A 58 5.57 18.13 7.33
CA GLY A 58 4.71 17.16 8.00
C GLY A 58 3.23 17.40 7.74
N TRP A 59 2.52 16.31 7.47
CA TRP A 59 1.07 16.33 7.34
C TRP A 59 0.44 16.51 8.72
N SER A 60 -0.50 17.46 8.83
CA SER A 60 -1.28 17.60 10.07
C SER A 60 -2.05 16.32 10.38
N ALA A 61 -2.30 16.06 11.67
CA ALA A 61 -3.10 14.91 12.10
C ALA A 61 -4.50 14.85 11.44
N ALA A 62 -5.07 16.01 11.09
CA ALA A 62 -6.32 16.11 10.35
C ALA A 62 -6.20 15.60 8.90
N ALA A 63 -5.09 15.94 8.23
CA ALA A 63 -4.81 15.45 6.88
C ALA A 63 -4.61 13.92 6.89
N TRP A 64 -3.88 13.40 7.88
CA TRP A 64 -3.75 11.95 8.10
C TRP A 64 -5.08 11.25 8.34
N THR A 65 -5.94 11.84 9.17
CA THR A 65 -7.26 11.26 9.48
C THR A 65 -8.15 11.19 8.24
N SER A 66 -8.17 12.23 7.41
CA SER A 66 -8.95 12.25 6.16
C SER A 66 -8.52 11.12 5.20
N VAL A 67 -7.21 10.97 5.00
CA VAL A 67 -6.63 9.90 4.15
C VAL A 67 -6.97 8.51 4.71
N MET A 68 -6.75 8.28 6.01
CA MET A 68 -7.00 7.00 6.67
C MET A 68 -8.50 6.64 6.74
N THR A 69 -9.39 7.63 6.74
CA THR A 69 -10.84 7.42 6.73
C THR A 69 -11.32 7.09 5.32
N GLY A 70 -10.79 7.77 4.30
CA GLY A 70 -11.03 7.41 2.90
C GLY A 70 -10.55 5.99 2.57
N ALA A 71 -9.36 5.60 3.05
CA ALA A 71 -8.82 4.25 2.88
C ALA A 71 -9.70 3.18 3.56
N ARG A 72 -10.19 3.43 4.79
CA ARG A 72 -11.09 2.51 5.51
C ARG A 72 -12.49 2.37 4.91
N SER A 73 -12.95 3.38 4.19
CA SER A 73 -14.30 3.42 3.60
C SER A 73 -14.37 2.69 2.24
N ARG A 74 -13.23 2.24 1.71
CA ARG A 74 -13.19 1.48 0.46
C ARG A 74 -13.74 0.07 0.73
N PRO A 75 -14.89 -0.31 0.13
CA PRO A 75 -15.49 -1.61 0.40
C PRO A 75 -14.51 -2.70 -0.05
N ARG A 76 -14.25 -3.68 0.83
CA ARG A 76 -13.57 -4.92 0.47
C ARG A 76 -14.46 -5.58 -0.59
N MET A 77 -14.01 -5.61 -1.85
CA MET A 77 -14.77 -6.24 -2.93
C MET A 77 -15.06 -7.69 -2.51
N PRO A 78 -16.32 -8.14 -2.57
CA PRO A 78 -16.62 -9.52 -2.24
C PRO A 78 -15.92 -10.44 -3.25
N GLU A 79 -15.24 -11.47 -2.75
CA GLU A 79 -14.68 -12.53 -3.57
C GLU A 79 -15.83 -13.15 -4.39
N SER A 80 -15.79 -12.93 -5.71
CA SER A 80 -16.69 -13.60 -6.64
C SER A 80 -16.33 -15.08 -6.66
N GLN A 81 -17.21 -15.89 -6.05
CA GLN A 81 -17.26 -17.35 -6.17
C GLN A 81 -17.42 -17.80 -7.62
#